data_AF-A0A7C5NEU9-F1
#
_entry.id   AF-A0A7C5NEU9-F1
#
_cell.length_a   1.000
_cell.length_b   1.000
_cell.length_c   1.000
_cell.angle_alpha   90.00
_cell.angle_beta   90.00
_cell.angle_gamma   90.00
#
_symmetry.space_group_name_H-M   'P 1'
#
loop_
_entity.id
_entity.type
_entity.pdbx_description
1 polymer ?
#
loop_
_entity_poly.entity_id
_entity_poly.type
_entity_poly.pdbx_seq_one_letter_code
_entity_poly.pdbx_strand_id
1 'polypeptide(L)'
;MAPLIQRECLTCHIEGGIGPFLLDDYDAVSDAADLVVDAVMVGYMPPWMPDRECREFAHQRGLSVAEREVIRRWRDGGLLRGDPADSPDPPEPPPALETTDIARMVEPYTPSAERPDDYRCFLMDLEFPTQKFMTGRSVVPGANSLVHHVLSYAITPAQVAAVEAADAADPGPGYTCFGGPIPEDENNTASLGLIGLGGWVPGALPFLERDGRAVWIPAGSRIVMQVHYNLLSNDPEPDSTEMHLQLTDEEPDFLATSFPTAILELDIPAGAPSAMHRQVFRNYTNAPMNLTAFTPHMHMLGRTIGLQMVPPIGEAGEPTCLVDVPDWNFNWQQSYAVREDDPIELAPGAGLELTCVYDNSASHQPVVNGEQLEPRDVTWGEGSLDEMCLLYVQHEVPWTGPIRGGCEVANDCLDSCATNDTECLFACENVGGGCRACVLRSTLGCARDACLSTYVPAATCLPSCINSYALLGGTFDRCMQAECPTAWAAVQSCVAGIVDAGTCDEQLTGCGLTR
;
A
#
# COMPACT_ATOMS: atom_id res chain seq x y z
N MET A 1 -19.15 -16.43 27.85
CA MET A 1 -19.30 -16.77 26.43
C MET A 1 -19.75 -15.56 25.64
N ALA A 2 -20.97 -15.04 25.87
CA ALA A 2 -21.53 -13.92 25.11
C ALA A 2 -20.59 -12.70 24.91
N PRO A 3 -19.85 -12.19 25.93
CA PRO A 3 -18.91 -11.09 25.71
C PRO A 3 -17.77 -11.41 24.73
N LEU A 4 -17.34 -12.68 24.66
CA LEU A 4 -16.28 -13.11 23.74
C LEU A 4 -16.79 -13.18 22.30
N ILE A 5 -18.01 -13.69 22.10
CA ILE A 5 -18.63 -13.71 20.76
C ILE A 5 -18.86 -12.29 20.25
N GLN A 6 -19.43 -11.42 21.09
CA GLN A 6 -19.67 -10.03 20.70
C GLN A 6 -18.38 -9.30 20.30
N ARG A 7 -17.31 -9.48 21.08
CA ARG A 7 -16.04 -8.78 20.86
C ARG A 7 -15.25 -9.31 19.67
N GLU A 8 -15.23 -10.63 19.46
CA GLU A 8 -14.30 -11.27 18.51
C GLU A 8 -14.96 -11.79 17.23
N CYS A 9 -16.27 -12.03 17.24
CA CYS A 9 -16.95 -12.71 16.14
C CYS A 9 -17.94 -11.81 15.39
N LEU A 10 -18.64 -10.90 16.09
CA LEU A 10 -19.75 -10.14 15.50
C LEU A 10 -19.33 -9.02 14.54
N THR A 11 -18.04 -8.74 14.42
CA THR A 11 -17.55 -7.90 13.31
C THR A 11 -17.79 -8.57 11.95
N CYS A 12 -17.76 -9.90 11.89
CA CYS A 12 -17.91 -10.67 10.66
C CYS A 12 -19.19 -11.51 10.63
N HIS A 13 -19.57 -12.13 11.76
CA HIS A 13 -20.66 -13.09 11.86
C HIS A 13 -21.98 -12.43 12.33
N ILE A 14 -22.41 -11.42 11.60
CA ILE A 14 -23.66 -10.68 11.80
C ILE A 14 -24.37 -10.52 10.45
N GLU A 15 -25.66 -10.19 10.44
CA GLU A 15 -26.39 -9.89 9.20
C GLU A 15 -25.66 -8.79 8.40
N GLY A 16 -25.38 -9.09 7.12
CA GLY A 16 -24.61 -8.21 6.23
C GLY A 16 -23.08 -8.27 6.42
N GLY A 17 -22.58 -9.03 7.40
CA GLY A 17 -21.15 -9.32 7.57
C GLY A 17 -20.65 -10.41 6.64
N ILE A 18 -19.33 -10.63 6.63
CA ILE A 18 -18.65 -11.59 5.72
C ILE A 18 -18.56 -13.02 6.24
N GLY A 19 -19.01 -13.27 7.47
CA GLY A 19 -19.04 -14.60 8.04
C GLY A 19 -19.97 -15.51 7.22
N PRO A 20 -19.59 -16.77 6.94
CA PRO A 20 -20.44 -17.68 6.15
C PRO A 20 -21.75 -18.09 6.86
N PHE A 21 -21.89 -17.72 8.13
CA PHE A 21 -23.06 -17.94 8.97
C PHE A 21 -23.09 -16.90 10.10
N LEU A 22 -24.26 -16.72 10.71
CA LEU A 22 -24.49 -15.77 11.80
C LEU A 22 -24.04 -16.34 13.15
N LEU A 23 -23.61 -15.46 14.05
CA LEU A 23 -23.30 -15.76 15.46
C LEU A 23 -23.94 -14.71 16.41
N ASP A 24 -24.92 -13.96 15.92
CA ASP A 24 -25.51 -12.78 16.55
C ASP A 24 -26.60 -13.10 17.59
N ASP A 25 -26.97 -14.36 17.75
CA ASP A 25 -27.80 -14.83 18.87
C ASP A 25 -27.31 -16.17 19.48
N TYR A 26 -27.94 -16.56 20.59
CA TYR A 26 -27.56 -17.79 21.31
C TYR A 26 -27.79 -19.05 20.47
N ASP A 27 -28.91 -19.13 19.73
CA ASP A 27 -29.27 -20.35 18.99
C ASP A 27 -28.29 -20.55 17.84
N ALA A 28 -27.92 -19.47 17.12
CA ALA A 28 -26.90 -19.46 16.08
C ALA A 28 -25.51 -19.89 16.60
N VAL A 29 -25.08 -19.36 17.75
CA VAL A 29 -23.80 -19.76 18.37
C VAL A 29 -23.84 -21.22 18.85
N SER A 30 -24.96 -21.66 19.41
CA SER A 30 -25.17 -23.04 19.88
C SER A 30 -25.11 -24.04 18.73
N ASP A 31 -25.77 -23.75 17.61
CA ASP A 31 -25.80 -24.61 16.43
C ASP A 31 -24.41 -24.72 15.77
N ALA A 32 -23.61 -23.65 15.82
CA ALA A 32 -22.25 -23.60 15.28
C ALA A 32 -21.15 -23.95 16.30
N ALA A 33 -21.50 -24.41 17.52
CA ALA A 33 -20.56 -24.46 18.64
C ALA A 33 -19.29 -25.30 18.38
N ASP A 34 -19.43 -26.47 17.74
CA ASP A 34 -18.28 -27.31 17.40
C ASP A 34 -17.34 -26.63 16.40
N LEU A 35 -17.89 -25.98 15.36
CA LEU A 35 -17.11 -25.21 14.38
C LEU A 35 -16.39 -24.02 15.03
N VAL A 36 -17.09 -23.29 15.92
CA VAL A 36 -16.51 -22.16 16.66
C VAL A 36 -15.36 -22.64 17.54
N VAL A 37 -15.54 -23.73 18.30
CA VAL A 37 -14.47 -24.28 19.15
C VAL A 37 -13.29 -24.72 18.30
N ASP A 38 -13.51 -25.49 17.24
CA ASP A 38 -12.42 -26.00 16.40
C ASP A 38 -11.61 -24.85 15.78
N ALA A 39 -12.27 -23.84 15.21
CA ALA A 39 -11.63 -22.68 14.61
C ALA A 39 -10.84 -21.84 15.62
N VAL A 40 -11.40 -21.63 16.82
CA VAL A 40 -10.75 -20.85 17.89
C VAL A 40 -9.56 -21.59 18.47
N MET A 41 -9.67 -22.91 18.69
CA MET A 41 -8.62 -23.69 19.35
C MET A 41 -7.36 -23.81 18.48
N VAL A 42 -7.51 -23.92 17.16
CA VAL A 42 -6.38 -23.91 16.23
C VAL A 42 -5.86 -22.49 15.91
N GLY A 43 -6.51 -21.45 16.44
CA GLY A 43 -6.12 -20.06 16.20
C GLY A 43 -6.49 -19.51 14.84
N TYR A 44 -7.33 -20.22 14.09
CA TYR A 44 -7.85 -19.75 12.80
C TYR A 44 -8.81 -18.56 12.98
N MET A 45 -9.55 -18.53 14.10
CA MET A 45 -10.48 -17.45 14.44
C MET A 45 -10.18 -16.82 15.82
N PRO A 46 -10.41 -15.51 15.97
CA PRO A 46 -10.63 -14.54 14.89
C PRO A 46 -9.34 -14.28 14.09
N PRO A 47 -9.43 -13.91 12.80
CA PRO A 47 -8.25 -13.68 11.98
C PRO A 47 -7.51 -12.44 12.46
N TRP A 48 -6.28 -12.64 12.92
CA TRP A 48 -5.35 -11.59 13.31
C TRP A 48 -3.92 -12.12 13.19
N MET A 49 -3.21 -11.68 12.16
CA MET A 49 -1.87 -12.21 11.86
C MET A 49 -0.70 -11.51 12.56
N PRO A 50 -0.75 -10.20 12.93
CA PRO A 50 0.39 -9.56 13.55
C PRO A 50 0.75 -10.14 14.91
N ASP A 51 2.05 -10.30 15.15
CA ASP A 51 2.59 -10.69 16.44
C ASP A 51 2.32 -9.60 17.49
N ARG A 52 1.78 -10.04 18.63
CA ARG A 52 1.49 -9.18 19.77
C ARG A 52 2.75 -8.72 20.50
N GLU A 53 3.85 -9.45 20.40
CA GLU A 53 5.13 -9.06 20.99
C GLU A 53 5.81 -7.92 20.22
N CYS A 54 5.46 -7.74 18.94
CA CYS A 54 5.93 -6.62 18.13
C CYS A 54 5.26 -5.31 18.56
N ARG A 55 3.91 -5.26 18.47
CA ARG A 55 3.12 -4.06 18.75
C ARG A 55 1.62 -4.39 18.90
N GLU A 56 0.90 -3.56 19.66
CA GLU A 56 -0.56 -3.55 19.67
C GLU A 56 -1.11 -2.55 18.65
N PHE A 57 -2.13 -2.96 17.89
CA PHE A 57 -2.80 -2.12 16.90
C PHE A 57 -4.21 -1.74 17.35
N ALA A 58 -4.76 -0.70 16.74
CA ALA A 58 -6.17 -0.37 16.90
C ALA A 58 -7.05 -1.54 16.40
N HIS A 59 -8.16 -1.79 17.09
CA HIS A 59 -9.11 -2.86 16.78
C HIS A 59 -8.50 -4.28 16.73
N GLN A 60 -7.40 -4.49 17.45
CA GLN A 60 -6.75 -5.79 17.56
C GLN A 60 -7.72 -6.87 18.05
N ARG A 61 -7.79 -7.96 17.29
CA ARG A 61 -8.59 -9.14 17.60
C ARG A 61 -7.73 -10.27 18.14
N GLY A 62 -8.35 -11.19 18.86
CA GLY A 62 -7.74 -12.45 19.24
C GLY A 62 -8.07 -12.87 20.67
N LEU A 63 -8.06 -14.18 20.85
CA LEU A 63 -8.43 -14.83 22.11
C LEU A 63 -7.18 -15.33 22.83
N SER A 64 -7.05 -14.94 24.10
CA SER A 64 -6.05 -15.52 25.00
C SER A 64 -6.31 -17.01 25.24
N VAL A 65 -5.28 -17.75 25.66
CA VAL A 65 -5.41 -19.19 26.00
C VAL A 65 -6.56 -19.44 26.99
N ALA A 66 -6.72 -18.55 27.99
CA ALA A 66 -7.80 -18.65 28.96
C ALA A 66 -9.19 -18.42 28.35
N GLU A 67 -9.33 -17.47 27.43
CA GLU A 67 -10.59 -17.17 26.75
C GLU A 67 -11.00 -18.28 25.78
N ARG A 68 -10.04 -18.83 25.02
CA ARG A 68 -10.27 -20.04 24.20
C ARG A 68 -10.82 -21.18 25.06
N GLU A 69 -10.28 -21.32 26.26
CA GLU A 69 -10.71 -22.36 27.19
C GLU A 69 -12.05 -22.08 27.89
N VAL A 70 -12.49 -20.82 27.94
CA VAL A 70 -13.88 -20.49 28.29
C VAL A 70 -14.82 -21.00 27.19
N ILE A 71 -14.48 -20.80 25.92
CA ILE A 71 -15.30 -21.21 24.77
C ILE A 71 -15.41 -22.74 24.72
N ARG A 72 -14.30 -23.47 24.85
CA ARG A 72 -14.29 -24.94 24.89
C ARG A 72 -15.12 -25.48 26.06
N ARG A 73 -14.94 -24.94 27.27
CA ARG A 73 -15.71 -25.39 28.45
C ARG A 73 -17.19 -25.10 28.34
N TRP A 74 -17.58 -24.02 27.68
CA TRP A 74 -19.00 -23.73 27.43
C TRP A 74 -19.63 -24.80 26.53
N ARG A 75 -18.94 -25.23 25.46
CA ARG A 75 -19.35 -26.37 24.62
C ARG A 75 -19.42 -27.67 25.41
N ASP A 76 -18.34 -28.03 26.09
CA ASP A 76 -18.25 -29.28 26.87
C ASP A 76 -19.25 -29.32 28.04
N GLY A 77 -19.63 -28.15 28.56
CA GLY A 77 -20.57 -27.98 29.66
C GLY A 77 -22.05 -28.01 29.26
N GLY A 78 -22.37 -28.32 28.00
CA GLY A 78 -23.74 -28.44 27.50
C GLY A 78 -24.37 -27.12 27.04
N LEU A 79 -23.54 -26.18 26.57
CA LEU A 79 -24.00 -24.95 25.89
C LEU A 79 -24.91 -24.07 26.76
N LEU A 80 -24.65 -23.96 28.05
CA LEU A 80 -25.53 -23.23 28.97
C LEU A 80 -25.76 -21.77 28.50
N ARG A 81 -27.02 -21.40 28.26
CA ARG A 81 -27.42 -20.06 27.77
C ARG A 81 -27.04 -18.90 28.70
N GLY A 82 -27.01 -19.14 30.01
CA GLY A 82 -26.93 -18.07 31.00
C GLY A 82 -28.28 -17.34 31.17
N ASP A 83 -28.32 -16.36 32.07
CA ASP A 83 -29.48 -15.49 32.24
C ASP A 83 -29.48 -14.41 31.14
N PRO A 84 -30.54 -14.27 30.32
CA PRO A 84 -30.63 -13.19 29.35
C PRO A 84 -30.46 -11.79 29.96
N ALA A 85 -30.82 -11.60 31.24
CA ALA A 85 -30.64 -10.32 31.94
C ALA A 85 -29.16 -9.96 32.19
N ASP A 86 -28.26 -10.95 32.15
CA ASP A 86 -26.80 -10.77 32.28
C ASP A 86 -26.11 -10.65 30.91
N SER A 87 -26.87 -10.60 29.81
CA SER A 87 -26.28 -10.47 28.48
C SER A 87 -25.65 -9.08 28.32
N PRO A 88 -24.40 -8.98 27.83
CA PRO A 88 -23.81 -7.70 27.51
C PRO A 88 -24.67 -6.97 26.46
N ASP A 89 -24.71 -5.64 26.58
CA ASP A 89 -25.35 -4.80 25.56
C ASP A 89 -24.80 -5.16 24.17
N PRO A 90 -25.64 -5.16 23.12
CA PRO A 90 -25.16 -5.41 21.77
C PRO A 90 -23.97 -4.49 21.45
N PRO A 91 -22.97 -4.98 20.70
CA PRO A 91 -21.86 -4.12 20.30
C PRO A 91 -22.42 -2.90 19.57
N GLU A 92 -21.82 -1.73 19.82
CA GLU A 92 -22.12 -0.57 18.98
C GLU A 92 -21.82 -0.96 17.53
N PRO A 93 -22.72 -0.66 16.58
CA PRO A 93 -22.44 -0.92 15.18
C PRO A 93 -21.16 -0.18 14.80
N PRO A 94 -20.34 -0.73 13.88
CA PRO A 94 -19.19 -0.01 13.37
C PRO A 94 -19.61 1.38 12.88
N PRO A 95 -18.75 2.40 12.99
CA PRO A 95 -19.06 3.74 12.51
C PRO A 95 -19.58 3.68 11.08
N ALA A 96 -20.81 4.13 10.88
CA ALA A 96 -21.39 4.15 9.56
C ALA A 96 -20.65 5.21 8.74
N LEU A 97 -20.17 4.83 7.56
CA LEU A 97 -19.70 5.80 6.59
C LEU A 97 -20.87 6.68 6.16
N GLU A 98 -20.78 7.97 6.45
CA GLU A 98 -21.71 8.95 5.90
C GLU A 98 -21.34 9.17 4.43
N THR A 99 -21.87 8.31 3.55
CA THR A 99 -21.58 8.37 2.11
C THR A 99 -22.13 9.67 1.54
N THR A 100 -21.24 10.58 1.10
CA THR A 100 -21.60 11.81 0.41
C THR A 100 -21.64 11.61 -1.11
N ASP A 101 -20.77 10.74 -1.61
CA ASP A 101 -20.54 10.51 -3.03
C ASP A 101 -20.31 9.01 -3.30
N ILE A 102 -20.68 8.55 -4.49
CA ILE A 102 -20.48 7.17 -4.92
C ILE A 102 -19.87 7.19 -6.32
N ALA A 103 -18.72 6.55 -6.48
CA ALA A 103 -18.10 6.31 -7.77
C ALA A 103 -18.47 4.91 -8.27
N ARG A 104 -19.02 4.82 -9.48
CA ARG A 104 -19.56 3.60 -10.06
C ARG A 104 -18.80 3.17 -11.30
N MET A 105 -18.73 1.86 -11.49
CA MET A 105 -18.40 1.29 -12.79
C MET A 105 -19.47 1.75 -13.79
N VAL A 106 -19.03 2.23 -14.95
CA VAL A 106 -19.94 2.75 -16.00
C VAL A 106 -20.78 1.61 -16.59
N GLU A 107 -20.18 0.43 -16.75
CA GLU A 107 -20.84 -0.79 -17.23
C GLU A 107 -20.40 -1.99 -16.39
N PRO A 108 -21.28 -3.01 -16.20
CA PRO A 108 -20.89 -4.25 -15.53
C PRO A 108 -19.81 -5.00 -16.30
N TYR A 109 -18.89 -5.66 -15.59
CA TYR A 109 -17.85 -6.49 -16.18
C TYR A 109 -18.04 -7.97 -15.81
N THR A 110 -17.78 -8.88 -16.74
CA THR A 110 -17.74 -10.32 -16.43
C THR A 110 -16.31 -10.82 -16.67
N PRO A 111 -15.59 -11.30 -15.63
CA PRO A 111 -14.22 -11.74 -15.77
C PRO A 111 -14.09 -12.99 -16.64
N SER A 112 -12.93 -13.19 -17.26
CA SER A 112 -12.74 -14.32 -18.18
C SER A 112 -12.36 -15.59 -17.43
N ALA A 113 -13.13 -16.68 -17.59
CA ALA A 113 -12.76 -18.00 -17.08
C ALA A 113 -11.41 -18.53 -17.61
N GLU A 114 -10.89 -17.97 -18.70
CA GLU A 114 -9.57 -18.32 -19.24
C GLU A 114 -8.41 -17.76 -18.39
N ARG A 115 -8.69 -16.81 -17.51
CA ARG A 115 -7.72 -16.16 -16.61
C ARG A 115 -8.11 -16.44 -15.15
N PRO A 116 -7.37 -17.30 -14.41
CA PRO A 116 -7.70 -17.57 -13.01
C PRO A 116 -7.57 -16.34 -12.12
N ASP A 117 -6.67 -15.42 -12.48
CA ASP A 117 -6.54 -14.08 -11.90
C ASP A 117 -6.79 -13.05 -13.01
N ASP A 118 -7.87 -12.29 -12.90
CA ASP A 118 -8.23 -11.24 -13.87
C ASP A 118 -8.13 -9.86 -13.20
N TYR A 119 -7.07 -9.13 -13.55
CA TYR A 119 -6.81 -7.77 -13.08
C TYR A 119 -7.35 -6.76 -14.08
N ARG A 120 -8.31 -5.94 -13.63
CA ARG A 120 -8.97 -4.98 -14.50
C ARG A 120 -9.17 -3.64 -13.83
N CYS A 121 -8.92 -2.57 -14.60
CA CYS A 121 -9.09 -1.20 -14.15
C CYS A 121 -10.32 -0.60 -14.81
N PHE A 122 -11.08 0.13 -14.01
CA PHE A 122 -12.26 0.84 -14.43
C PHE A 122 -12.09 2.33 -14.16
N LEU A 123 -12.26 3.15 -15.20
CA LEU A 123 -12.43 4.58 -15.04
C LEU A 123 -13.84 4.84 -14.53
N MET A 124 -13.96 5.29 -13.28
CA MET A 124 -15.24 5.44 -12.61
C MET A 124 -15.97 6.71 -13.06
N ASP A 125 -17.30 6.75 -12.90
CA ASP A 125 -18.16 7.84 -13.35
C ASP A 125 -18.00 9.16 -12.58
N LEU A 126 -17.47 9.13 -11.36
CA LEU A 126 -17.32 10.31 -10.50
C LEU A 126 -16.22 11.25 -11.02
N GLU A 127 -16.55 12.54 -11.11
CA GLU A 127 -15.66 13.61 -11.53
C GLU A 127 -15.47 14.66 -10.42
N PHE A 128 -14.28 15.26 -10.36
CA PHE A 128 -13.95 16.26 -9.34
C PHE A 128 -13.73 17.64 -9.96
N PRO A 129 -14.76 18.45 -10.26
CA PRO A 129 -14.58 19.78 -10.85
C PRO A 129 -13.82 20.75 -9.93
N THR A 130 -13.89 20.53 -8.62
CA THR A 130 -13.10 21.21 -7.59
C THR A 130 -12.29 20.18 -6.81
N GLN A 131 -11.26 20.63 -6.10
CA GLN A 131 -10.56 19.74 -5.16
C GLN A 131 -11.52 19.28 -4.06
N LYS A 132 -11.24 18.10 -3.51
CA LYS A 132 -11.96 17.50 -2.38
C LYS A 132 -10.99 16.86 -1.40
N PHE A 133 -11.45 16.65 -0.18
CA PHE A 133 -10.74 15.92 0.85
C PHE A 133 -11.59 14.71 1.25
N MET A 134 -11.03 13.50 1.11
CA MET A 134 -11.70 12.25 1.47
C MET A 134 -11.37 11.90 2.91
N THR A 135 -12.39 11.85 3.77
CA THR A 135 -12.28 11.48 5.19
C THR A 135 -12.80 10.09 5.48
N GLY A 136 -13.42 9.44 4.50
CA GLY A 136 -13.89 8.07 4.66
C GLY A 136 -14.18 7.38 3.34
N ARG A 137 -14.15 6.06 3.36
CA ARG A 137 -14.38 5.22 2.18
C ARG A 137 -14.92 3.83 2.53
N SER A 138 -15.59 3.23 1.57
CA SER A 138 -15.93 1.81 1.56
C SER A 138 -16.07 1.33 0.12
N VAL A 139 -15.93 0.02 -0.09
CA VAL A 139 -16.19 -0.61 -1.39
C VAL A 139 -17.34 -1.58 -1.20
N VAL A 140 -18.27 -1.56 -2.15
CA VAL A 140 -19.43 -2.46 -2.19
C VAL A 140 -19.27 -3.32 -3.44
N PRO A 141 -18.78 -4.58 -3.30
CA PRO A 141 -18.62 -5.47 -4.45
C PRO A 141 -19.96 -5.85 -5.07
N GLY A 142 -20.03 -5.91 -6.40
CA GLY A 142 -21.20 -6.44 -7.10
C GLY A 142 -21.24 -7.97 -7.08
N ALA A 143 -20.07 -8.61 -7.18
CA ALA A 143 -19.86 -10.05 -7.17
C ALA A 143 -18.95 -10.46 -5.99
N ASN A 144 -19.51 -10.55 -4.78
CA ASN A 144 -18.76 -10.87 -3.55
C ASN A 144 -17.95 -12.17 -3.63
N SER A 145 -18.39 -13.14 -4.44
CA SER A 145 -17.71 -14.42 -4.66
C SER A 145 -16.42 -14.29 -5.48
N LEU A 146 -16.29 -13.23 -6.29
CA LEU A 146 -15.22 -13.08 -7.29
C LEU A 146 -14.23 -11.98 -6.93
N VAL A 147 -14.68 -10.87 -6.35
CA VAL A 147 -13.83 -9.73 -6.02
C VAL A 147 -12.89 -10.08 -4.88
N HIS A 148 -11.63 -10.34 -5.20
CA HIS A 148 -10.61 -10.73 -4.23
C HIS A 148 -9.99 -9.53 -3.52
N HIS A 149 -9.74 -8.44 -4.25
CA HIS A 149 -9.44 -7.14 -3.66
C HIS A 149 -9.66 -6.00 -4.66
N VAL A 150 -9.71 -4.78 -4.14
CA VAL A 150 -9.83 -3.54 -4.91
C VAL A 150 -8.74 -2.57 -4.48
N LEU A 151 -8.09 -1.90 -5.43
CA LEU A 151 -7.23 -0.74 -5.19
C LEU A 151 -7.80 0.46 -5.94
N SER A 152 -8.04 1.56 -5.23
CA SER A 152 -8.63 2.77 -5.80
C SER A 152 -7.64 3.93 -5.81
N TYR A 153 -7.63 4.69 -6.90
CA TYR A 153 -6.69 5.78 -7.12
C TYR A 153 -7.39 7.00 -7.69
N ALA A 154 -7.02 8.20 -7.23
CA ALA A 154 -7.31 9.44 -7.94
C ALA A 154 -6.19 9.71 -8.95
N ILE A 155 -6.56 9.79 -10.22
CA ILE A 155 -5.67 10.16 -11.32
C ILE A 155 -5.84 11.64 -11.63
N THR A 156 -4.73 12.33 -11.88
CA THR A 156 -4.71 13.77 -12.18
C THR A 156 -5.18 14.06 -13.61
N PRO A 157 -5.58 15.30 -13.94
CA PRO A 157 -5.93 15.68 -15.32
C PRO A 157 -4.88 15.32 -16.37
N ALA A 158 -3.59 15.33 -15.98
CA ALA A 158 -2.49 14.98 -16.87
C ALA A 158 -2.44 13.48 -17.22
N GLN A 159 -3.06 12.62 -16.40
CA GLN A 159 -3.09 11.16 -16.57
C GLN A 159 -4.38 10.66 -17.24
N VAL A 160 -5.48 11.42 -17.16
CA VAL A 160 -6.81 11.02 -17.66
C VAL A 160 -6.75 10.56 -19.13
N ALA A 161 -6.09 11.32 -20.01
CA ALA A 161 -6.05 10.99 -21.42
C ALA A 161 -5.40 9.64 -21.73
N ALA A 162 -4.38 9.23 -20.95
CA ALA A 162 -3.73 7.93 -21.13
C ALA A 162 -4.65 6.79 -20.69
N VAL A 163 -5.37 6.97 -19.59
CA VAL A 163 -6.35 6.00 -19.07
C VAL A 163 -7.54 5.84 -20.01
N GLU A 164 -8.12 6.94 -20.48
CA GLU A 164 -9.21 6.91 -21.47
C GLU A 164 -8.79 6.21 -22.77
N ALA A 165 -7.55 6.42 -23.22
CA ALA A 165 -7.03 5.77 -24.41
C ALA A 165 -6.86 4.25 -24.22
N ALA A 166 -6.45 3.80 -23.03
CA ALA A 166 -6.35 2.37 -22.72
C ALA A 166 -7.71 1.71 -22.59
N ASP A 167 -8.66 2.34 -21.90
CA ASP A 167 -10.05 1.87 -21.80
C ASP A 167 -10.68 1.74 -23.20
N ALA A 168 -10.55 2.76 -24.05
CA ALA A 168 -11.07 2.73 -25.42
C ALA A 168 -10.39 1.71 -26.35
N ALA A 169 -9.17 1.26 -26.02
CA ALA A 169 -8.43 0.27 -26.81
C ALA A 169 -8.79 -1.18 -26.45
N ASP A 170 -9.30 -1.42 -25.23
CA ASP A 170 -9.76 -2.73 -24.78
C ASP A 170 -11.21 -2.98 -25.27
N PRO A 171 -11.53 -4.18 -25.79
CA PRO A 171 -12.87 -4.46 -26.31
C PRO A 171 -13.97 -4.60 -25.24
N GLY A 172 -13.62 -4.77 -23.96
CA GLY A 172 -14.58 -4.88 -22.85
C GLY A 172 -14.59 -3.63 -21.96
N PRO A 173 -15.52 -3.50 -21.01
CA PRO A 173 -15.53 -2.39 -20.04
C PRO A 173 -14.24 -2.33 -19.24
N GLY A 174 -13.57 -1.20 -19.12
CA GLY A 174 -12.27 -1.12 -18.45
C GLY A 174 -11.13 -1.68 -19.31
N TYR A 175 -9.93 -1.75 -18.74
CA TYR A 175 -8.74 -2.28 -19.42
C TYR A 175 -7.96 -3.21 -18.49
N THR A 176 -7.26 -4.18 -19.06
CA THR A 176 -6.32 -4.98 -18.27
C THR A 176 -5.21 -4.09 -17.73
N CYS A 177 -5.00 -4.15 -16.42
CA CYS A 177 -4.02 -3.31 -15.73
C CYS A 177 -3.25 -4.15 -14.70
N PHE A 178 -2.11 -4.67 -15.15
CA PHE A 178 -1.16 -5.39 -14.32
C PHE A 178 -0.01 -4.42 -14.05
N GLY A 179 0.28 -4.07 -12.81
CA GLY A 179 1.31 -3.09 -12.42
C GLY A 179 0.79 -1.75 -11.91
N GLY A 180 -0.54 -1.55 -11.93
CA GLY A 180 -1.22 -0.35 -11.43
C GLY A 180 -2.18 0.30 -12.43
N PRO A 181 -2.80 1.44 -12.07
CA PRO A 181 -3.91 2.03 -12.81
C PRO A 181 -3.49 2.79 -14.07
N ILE A 182 -2.22 3.17 -14.21
CA ILE A 182 -1.75 3.93 -15.38
C ILE A 182 -1.10 2.94 -16.35
N PRO A 183 -1.57 2.88 -17.61
CA PRO A 183 -0.95 2.04 -18.64
C PRO A 183 0.53 2.37 -18.78
N GLU A 184 1.36 1.33 -18.92
CA GLU A 184 2.81 1.51 -19.08
C GLU A 184 3.14 2.35 -20.33
N ASP A 185 4.00 3.35 -20.16
CA ASP A 185 4.69 4.02 -21.26
C ASP A 185 6.18 3.64 -21.26
N GLU A 186 6.90 3.95 -22.35
CA GLU A 186 8.34 3.65 -22.48
C GLU A 186 9.23 4.27 -21.37
N ASN A 187 8.68 5.12 -20.49
CA ASN A 187 9.40 5.83 -19.45
C ASN A 187 9.21 5.30 -18.02
N ASN A 188 8.39 4.27 -17.81
CA ASN A 188 8.25 3.50 -16.57
C ASN A 188 8.20 4.33 -15.27
N THR A 189 7.52 5.48 -15.29
CA THR A 189 7.27 6.35 -14.12
C THR A 189 5.81 6.35 -13.68
N ALA A 190 4.97 5.53 -14.31
CA ALA A 190 3.52 5.55 -14.23
C ALA A 190 2.95 5.37 -12.81
N SER A 191 3.66 4.65 -11.94
CA SER A 191 3.24 4.36 -10.56
C SER A 191 3.69 5.39 -9.52
N LEU A 192 4.59 6.32 -9.88
CA LEU A 192 5.09 7.36 -8.97
C LEU A 192 4.21 8.60 -9.05
N GLY A 193 3.60 8.99 -7.91
CA GLY A 193 2.72 10.15 -7.81
C GLY A 193 1.23 9.84 -7.97
N LEU A 194 0.83 8.57 -7.89
CA LEU A 194 -0.57 8.19 -7.78
C LEU A 194 -1.11 8.52 -6.39
N ILE A 195 -2.32 9.07 -6.36
CA ILE A 195 -3.02 9.36 -5.11
C ILE A 195 -3.85 8.13 -4.77
N GLY A 196 -3.33 7.29 -3.88
CA GLY A 196 -4.05 6.13 -3.38
C GLY A 196 -5.26 6.56 -2.56
N LEU A 197 -6.46 6.20 -3.02
CA LEU A 197 -7.69 6.36 -2.27
C LEU A 197 -7.95 5.17 -1.34
N GLY A 198 -7.15 4.11 -1.42
CA GLY A 198 -7.14 3.00 -0.48
C GLY A 198 -7.44 1.65 -1.12
N GLY A 199 -7.16 0.59 -0.35
CA GLY A 199 -7.47 -0.78 -0.71
C GLY A 199 -8.69 -1.31 0.04
N TRP A 200 -9.33 -2.31 -0.55
CA TRP A 200 -10.38 -3.10 0.06
C TRP A 200 -10.12 -4.59 -0.17
N VAL A 201 -10.40 -5.39 0.85
CA VAL A 201 -10.39 -6.85 0.82
C VAL A 201 -11.70 -7.36 1.41
N PRO A 202 -12.16 -8.57 1.08
CA PRO A 202 -13.33 -9.17 1.70
C PRO A 202 -13.29 -9.08 3.23
N GLY A 203 -14.32 -8.45 3.79
CA GLY A 203 -14.46 -8.26 5.24
C GLY A 203 -13.96 -6.93 5.78
N ALA A 204 -13.38 -6.08 4.94
CA ALA A 204 -13.03 -4.73 5.35
C ALA A 204 -14.28 -3.93 5.71
N LEU A 205 -14.29 -3.39 6.93
CA LEU A 205 -15.26 -2.39 7.36
C LEU A 205 -15.02 -1.06 6.62
N PRO A 206 -15.99 -0.14 6.61
CA PRO A 206 -15.74 1.22 6.17
C PRO A 206 -14.54 1.83 6.92
N PHE A 207 -13.66 2.47 6.17
CA PHE A 207 -12.49 3.13 6.71
C PHE A 207 -12.81 4.61 6.91
N LEU A 208 -12.58 5.13 8.10
CA LEU A 208 -12.66 6.55 8.42
C LEU A 208 -11.27 7.05 8.80
N GLU A 209 -10.88 8.17 8.20
CA GLU A 209 -9.71 8.93 8.64
C GLU A 209 -9.98 9.55 10.02
N ARG A 210 -8.92 9.77 10.80
CA ARG A 210 -9.01 10.48 12.08
C ARG A 210 -9.43 11.92 11.87
N ASP A 211 -10.01 12.54 12.91
CA ASP A 211 -10.36 13.96 12.90
C ASP A 211 -9.20 14.84 12.44
N GLY A 212 -9.47 15.73 11.49
CA GLY A 212 -8.48 16.63 10.88
C GLY A 212 -7.54 15.96 9.87
N ARG A 213 -7.79 14.70 9.46
CA ARG A 213 -7.02 13.99 8.42
C ARG A 213 -7.89 13.76 7.20
N ALA A 214 -7.28 13.85 6.02
CA ALA A 214 -7.94 13.44 4.80
C ALA A 214 -6.94 13.04 3.71
N VAL A 215 -7.41 12.29 2.71
CA VAL A 215 -6.70 12.14 1.44
C VAL A 215 -7.10 13.31 0.53
N TRP A 216 -6.13 14.04 -0.03
CA TRP A 216 -6.39 15.14 -0.96
C TRP A 216 -6.65 14.64 -2.37
N ILE A 217 -7.76 15.08 -2.97
CA ILE A 217 -8.14 14.81 -4.36
C ILE A 217 -8.10 16.14 -5.13
N PRO A 218 -7.13 16.35 -6.03
CA PRO A 218 -7.01 17.59 -6.80
C PRO A 218 -8.20 17.84 -7.71
N ALA A 219 -8.46 19.12 -8.02
CA ALA A 219 -9.45 19.49 -9.03
C ALA A 219 -9.08 18.90 -10.40
N GLY A 220 -10.11 18.47 -11.12
CA GLY A 220 -10.05 17.78 -12.41
C GLY A 220 -9.63 16.31 -12.32
N SER A 221 -9.47 15.75 -11.12
CA SER A 221 -9.14 14.33 -10.99
C SER A 221 -10.31 13.43 -11.42
N ARG A 222 -9.98 12.17 -11.72
CA ARG A 222 -10.92 11.06 -11.91
C ARG A 222 -10.51 9.87 -11.04
N ILE A 223 -11.42 8.93 -10.79
CA ILE A 223 -11.10 7.70 -10.05
C ILE A 223 -10.84 6.56 -11.03
N VAL A 224 -9.74 5.83 -10.81
CA VAL A 224 -9.53 4.50 -11.38
C VAL A 224 -9.61 3.48 -10.25
N MET A 225 -10.47 2.48 -10.44
CA MET A 225 -10.59 1.33 -9.56
C MET A 225 -9.98 0.11 -10.24
N GLN A 226 -8.91 -0.43 -9.68
CA GLN A 226 -8.37 -1.73 -10.04
C GLN A 226 -9.10 -2.81 -9.22
N VAL A 227 -9.66 -3.79 -9.90
CA VAL A 227 -10.32 -4.95 -9.30
C VAL A 227 -9.53 -6.19 -9.69
N HIS A 228 -9.15 -6.99 -8.68
CA HIS A 228 -8.63 -8.33 -8.88
C HIS A 228 -9.76 -9.34 -8.68
N TYR A 229 -10.14 -10.03 -9.76
CA TYR A 229 -11.07 -11.16 -9.71
C TYR A 229 -10.31 -12.48 -9.57
N ASN A 230 -10.68 -13.29 -8.58
CA ASN A 230 -10.14 -14.66 -8.43
C ASN A 230 -11.19 -15.70 -8.86
N LEU A 231 -10.84 -16.47 -9.88
CA LEU A 231 -11.70 -17.48 -10.52
C LEU A 231 -11.25 -18.92 -10.21
N LEU A 232 -10.30 -19.12 -9.29
CA LEU A 232 -9.77 -20.46 -8.98
C LEU A 232 -10.84 -21.43 -8.46
N SER A 233 -11.90 -20.92 -7.83
CA SER A 233 -12.96 -21.72 -7.19
C SER A 233 -14.38 -21.32 -7.58
N ASN A 234 -14.57 -20.37 -8.50
CA ASN A 234 -15.89 -19.81 -8.84
C ASN A 234 -16.03 -19.60 -10.35
N ASP A 235 -17.25 -19.78 -10.87
CA ASP A 235 -17.58 -19.46 -12.26
C ASP A 235 -17.73 -17.94 -12.45
N PRO A 236 -17.42 -17.38 -13.65
CA PRO A 236 -17.62 -15.96 -13.91
C PRO A 236 -19.07 -15.51 -13.78
N GLU A 237 -19.27 -14.34 -13.17
CA GLU A 237 -20.55 -13.63 -13.08
C GLU A 237 -20.34 -12.11 -13.30
N PRO A 238 -21.38 -11.37 -13.72
CA PRO A 238 -21.28 -9.92 -13.85
C PRO A 238 -21.05 -9.22 -12.50
N ASP A 239 -20.06 -8.34 -12.46
CA ASP A 239 -19.72 -7.48 -11.34
C ASP A 239 -20.04 -6.02 -11.64
N SER A 240 -20.40 -5.26 -10.61
CA SER A 240 -20.69 -3.82 -10.67
C SER A 240 -20.27 -3.18 -9.35
N THR A 241 -19.00 -3.37 -9.00
CA THR A 241 -18.41 -2.86 -7.77
C THR A 241 -18.49 -1.32 -7.71
N GLU A 242 -18.89 -0.80 -6.55
CA GLU A 242 -18.99 0.64 -6.28
C GLU A 242 -17.99 1.07 -5.20
N MET A 243 -17.48 2.30 -5.28
CA MET A 243 -16.73 2.95 -4.20
C MET A 243 -17.58 4.03 -3.56
N HIS A 244 -17.86 3.87 -2.28
CA HIS A 244 -18.55 4.86 -1.45
C HIS A 244 -17.51 5.77 -0.80
N LEU A 245 -17.75 7.08 -0.84
CA LEU A 245 -16.83 8.10 -0.37
C LEU A 245 -17.54 9.04 0.60
N GLN A 246 -16.81 9.47 1.63
CA GLN A 246 -17.16 10.61 2.46
C GLN A 246 -16.18 11.74 2.15
N LEU A 247 -16.69 12.78 1.50
CA LEU A 247 -15.92 13.91 1.00
C LEU A 247 -16.30 15.20 1.73
N THR A 248 -15.31 16.07 1.93
CA THR A 248 -15.49 17.41 2.47
C THR A 248 -14.72 18.46 1.65
N ASP A 249 -15.15 19.71 1.78
CA ASP A 249 -14.43 20.89 1.30
C ASP A 249 -13.57 21.53 2.41
N GLU A 250 -13.71 21.08 3.65
CA GLU A 250 -12.90 21.54 4.77
C GLU A 250 -11.45 21.05 4.62
N GLU A 251 -10.51 21.99 4.69
CA GLU A 251 -9.10 21.66 4.62
C GLU A 251 -8.68 20.90 5.88
N PRO A 252 -7.96 19.77 5.76
CA PRO A 252 -7.50 19.01 6.90
C PRO A 252 -6.28 19.68 7.54
N ASP A 253 -5.97 19.30 8.77
CA ASP A 253 -4.68 19.61 9.39
C ASP A 253 -3.55 18.77 8.76
N PHE A 254 -3.86 17.52 8.40
CA PHE A 254 -2.89 16.55 7.85
C PHE A 254 -3.45 15.80 6.64
N LEU A 255 -2.58 15.55 5.66
CA LEU A 255 -2.88 14.60 4.59
C LEU A 255 -2.50 13.19 5.02
N ALA A 256 -3.45 12.26 4.91
CA ALA A 256 -3.19 10.84 5.00
C ALA A 256 -2.76 10.33 3.62
N THR A 257 -1.59 9.68 3.54
CA THR A 257 -1.05 9.17 2.28
C THR A 257 -0.36 7.83 2.49
N SER A 258 -0.46 6.95 1.50
CA SER A 258 0.14 5.61 1.55
C SER A 258 1.22 5.47 0.48
N PHE A 259 2.34 4.83 0.82
CA PHE A 259 3.37 4.47 -0.14
C PHE A 259 3.70 2.97 -0.05
N PRO A 260 3.99 2.32 -1.19
CA PRO A 260 4.37 0.91 -1.22
C PRO A 260 5.87 0.74 -0.93
N THR A 261 6.25 0.13 0.20
CA THR A 261 7.61 -0.42 0.34
C THR A 261 7.66 -1.77 -0.38
N ALA A 262 8.35 -1.82 -1.50
CA ALA A 262 8.33 -2.98 -2.41
C ALA A 262 9.74 -3.43 -2.77
N ILE A 263 9.98 -4.75 -2.69
CA ILE A 263 11.20 -5.37 -3.24
C ILE A 263 10.83 -5.97 -4.59
N LEU A 264 11.08 -5.23 -5.67
CA LEU A 264 10.72 -5.66 -7.04
C LEU A 264 11.68 -6.73 -7.58
N GLU A 265 12.93 -6.74 -7.13
CA GLU A 265 13.93 -7.74 -7.51
C GLU A 265 13.79 -8.99 -6.62
N LEU A 266 12.80 -9.82 -6.94
CA LEU A 266 12.58 -11.11 -6.29
C LEU A 266 13.13 -12.26 -7.12
N ASP A 267 13.77 -13.21 -6.43
CA ASP A 267 14.29 -14.46 -6.96
C ASP A 267 14.07 -15.54 -5.90
N ILE A 268 13.06 -16.38 -6.10
CA ILE A 268 12.65 -17.45 -5.20
C ILE A 268 12.89 -18.78 -5.93
N PRO A 269 14.04 -19.45 -5.69
CA PRO A 269 14.40 -20.65 -6.43
C PRO A 269 13.43 -21.83 -6.19
N ALA A 270 13.21 -22.64 -7.21
CA ALA A 270 12.43 -23.86 -7.13
C ALA A 270 12.93 -24.78 -5.99
N GLY A 271 12.04 -25.22 -5.12
CA GLY A 271 12.36 -26.15 -4.04
C GLY A 271 13.03 -25.50 -2.83
N ALA A 272 13.27 -24.18 -2.82
CA ALA A 272 13.87 -23.49 -1.69
C ALA A 272 12.89 -23.43 -0.51
N PRO A 273 13.17 -24.08 0.63
CA PRO A 273 12.24 -24.10 1.78
C PRO A 273 12.22 -22.80 2.58
N SER A 274 13.15 -21.89 2.29
CA SER A 274 13.26 -20.57 2.89
C SER A 274 14.06 -19.66 1.96
N ALA A 275 13.36 -18.82 1.20
CA ALA A 275 13.96 -17.71 0.44
C ALA A 275 13.63 -16.41 1.18
N MET A 276 14.64 -15.58 1.46
CA MET A 276 14.47 -14.34 2.22
C MET A 276 14.95 -13.15 1.40
N HIS A 277 14.11 -12.12 1.33
CA HIS A 277 14.41 -10.83 0.71
C HIS A 277 14.30 -9.72 1.75
N ARG A 278 15.21 -8.75 1.69
CA ARG A 278 15.27 -7.64 2.63
C ARG A 278 15.72 -6.37 1.92
N GLN A 279 15.07 -5.24 2.24
CA GLN A 279 15.43 -3.93 1.72
C GLN A 279 15.12 -2.83 2.73
N VAL A 280 15.96 -1.79 2.75
CA VAL A 280 15.77 -0.60 3.60
C VAL A 280 15.34 0.58 2.74
N PHE A 281 14.33 1.32 3.20
CA PHE A 281 13.85 2.58 2.62
C PHE A 281 14.04 3.70 3.64
N ARG A 282 14.69 4.81 3.28
CA ARG A 282 15.04 5.87 4.25
C ARG A 282 14.30 7.18 4.02
N ASN A 283 13.90 7.83 5.10
CA ASN A 283 13.32 9.17 5.07
C ASN A 283 14.43 10.21 4.84
N TYR A 284 14.55 10.75 3.64
CA TYR A 284 15.52 11.83 3.33
C TYR A 284 14.91 13.23 3.36
N THR A 285 13.68 13.38 3.85
CA THR A 285 13.12 14.71 4.12
C THR A 285 13.82 15.34 5.33
N ASN A 286 13.58 16.62 5.54
CA ASN A 286 14.04 17.35 6.73
C ASN A 286 13.03 17.28 7.88
N ALA A 287 11.92 16.56 7.70
CA ALA A 287 10.84 16.47 8.65
C ALA A 287 10.59 14.99 9.05
N PRO A 288 10.14 14.75 10.28
CA PRO A 288 9.64 13.43 10.63
C PRO A 288 8.36 13.09 9.86
N MET A 289 8.12 11.79 9.68
CA MET A 289 6.87 11.26 9.17
C MET A 289 6.14 10.48 10.26
N ASN A 290 4.85 10.75 10.46
CA ASN A 290 4.03 10.00 11.40
C ASN A 290 3.42 8.81 10.67
N LEU A 291 3.80 7.59 11.05
CA LEU A 291 3.28 6.36 10.45
C LEU A 291 2.00 5.94 11.17
N THR A 292 0.96 5.63 10.41
CA THR A 292 -0.41 5.46 10.93
C THR A 292 -1.02 4.10 10.65
N ALA A 293 -0.55 3.37 9.62
CA ALA A 293 -0.99 2.01 9.37
C ALA A 293 0.02 1.22 8.53
N PHE A 294 -0.06 -0.12 8.63
CA PHE A 294 0.76 -1.04 7.84
C PHE A 294 -0.13 -2.09 7.17
N THR A 295 0.05 -2.33 5.88
CA THR A 295 -0.67 -3.36 5.11
C THR A 295 0.34 -4.27 4.43
N PRO A 296 0.73 -5.37 5.08
CA PRO A 296 1.63 -6.37 4.50
C PRO A 296 0.95 -7.15 3.37
N HIS A 297 1.71 -7.51 2.33
CA HIS A 297 1.22 -8.20 1.14
C HIS A 297 2.28 -9.13 0.56
N MET A 298 1.91 -10.41 0.40
CA MET A 298 2.63 -11.46 -0.32
C MET A 298 1.62 -12.41 -0.98
N HIS A 299 2.06 -13.31 -1.85
CA HIS A 299 1.19 -14.32 -2.44
C HIS A 299 1.26 -15.66 -1.69
N MET A 300 1.09 -16.78 -2.41
CA MET A 300 0.80 -18.08 -1.84
C MET A 300 2.00 -18.81 -1.23
N LEU A 301 3.23 -18.47 -1.61
CA LEU A 301 4.46 -19.01 -1.04
C LEU A 301 4.94 -18.21 0.19
N GLY A 302 4.36 -17.03 0.42
CA GLY A 302 4.67 -16.17 1.55
C GLY A 302 4.50 -16.88 2.90
N ARG A 303 5.47 -16.67 3.81
CA ARG A 303 5.49 -17.25 5.16
C ARG A 303 5.53 -16.21 6.24
N THR A 304 6.47 -15.28 6.14
CA THR A 304 6.60 -14.20 7.10
C THR A 304 6.86 -12.89 6.40
N ILE A 305 6.29 -11.81 6.92
CA ILE A 305 6.55 -10.45 6.45
C ILE A 305 6.62 -9.52 7.65
N GLY A 306 7.65 -8.69 7.68
CA GLY A 306 7.87 -7.76 8.78
C GLY A 306 8.48 -6.44 8.31
N LEU A 307 8.15 -5.37 9.04
CA LEU A 307 8.74 -4.05 8.90
C LEU A 307 9.33 -3.63 10.23
N GLN A 308 10.58 -3.18 10.21
CA GLN A 308 11.23 -2.59 11.38
C GLN A 308 11.82 -1.21 11.05
N MET A 309 11.80 -0.33 12.03
CA MET A 309 12.50 0.95 11.94
C MET A 309 13.97 0.75 12.30
N VAL A 310 14.88 1.26 11.47
CA VAL A 310 16.33 1.19 11.67
C VAL A 310 16.92 2.60 11.83
N PRO A 311 17.99 2.79 12.64
CA PRO A 311 18.58 4.10 12.86
C PRO A 311 19.18 4.72 11.58
N PRO A 312 19.46 6.03 11.59
CA PRO A 312 20.21 6.69 10.52
C PRO A 312 21.56 6.01 10.25
N ILE A 313 22.06 6.13 9.01
CA ILE A 313 23.35 5.57 8.61
C ILE A 313 24.46 6.14 9.50
N GLY A 314 25.24 5.26 10.12
CA GLY A 314 26.35 5.64 10.99
C GLY A 314 25.95 5.97 12.44
N GLU A 315 24.65 5.96 12.76
CA GLU A 315 24.16 6.08 14.13
C GLU A 315 23.95 4.70 14.77
N ALA A 316 24.17 4.62 16.08
CA ALA A 316 23.93 3.40 16.84
C ALA A 316 22.49 3.37 17.36
N GLY A 317 21.86 2.21 17.31
CA GLY A 317 20.50 1.98 17.81
C GLY A 317 20.02 0.58 17.44
N GLU A 318 19.15 0.01 18.26
CA GLU A 318 18.50 -1.26 17.94
C GLU A 318 17.30 -1.02 17.02
N PRO A 319 17.03 -1.93 16.06
CA PRO A 319 15.80 -1.86 15.27
C PRO A 319 14.55 -1.93 16.16
N THR A 320 13.52 -1.19 15.78
CA THR A 320 12.21 -1.20 16.46
C THR A 320 11.18 -1.89 15.58
N CYS A 321 10.53 -2.93 16.08
CA CYS A 321 9.48 -3.62 15.33
C CYS A 321 8.27 -2.70 15.10
N LEU A 322 7.80 -2.62 13.85
CA LEU A 322 6.62 -1.84 13.47
C LEU A 322 5.43 -2.75 13.20
N VAL A 323 5.64 -3.81 12.43
CA VAL A 323 4.70 -4.91 12.21
C VAL A 323 5.50 -6.18 11.93
N ASP A 324 5.05 -7.30 12.48
CA ASP A 324 5.59 -8.62 12.18
C ASP A 324 4.42 -9.59 11.99
N VAL A 325 4.40 -10.29 10.87
CA VAL A 325 3.42 -11.33 10.54
C VAL A 325 4.18 -12.66 10.44
N PRO A 326 4.18 -13.49 11.50
CA PRO A 326 4.96 -14.72 11.55
C PRO A 326 4.29 -15.93 10.88
N ASP A 327 2.99 -15.82 10.54
CA ASP A 327 2.23 -16.87 9.85
C ASP A 327 1.33 -16.22 8.79
N TRP A 328 1.94 -15.89 7.65
CA TRP A 328 1.24 -15.26 6.53
C TRP A 328 0.12 -16.15 6.00
N ASN A 329 -1.05 -15.55 5.82
CA ASN A 329 -2.18 -16.18 5.17
C ASN A 329 -2.66 -15.30 4.01
N PHE A 330 -2.50 -15.81 2.80
CA PHE A 330 -2.91 -15.13 1.56
C PHE A 330 -4.36 -14.65 1.56
N ASN A 331 -5.26 -15.31 2.29
CA ASN A 331 -6.67 -14.93 2.34
C ASN A 331 -6.96 -13.75 3.29
N TRP A 332 -5.99 -13.33 4.12
CA TRP A 332 -6.19 -12.33 5.17
C TRP A 332 -5.27 -11.11 5.01
N GLN A 333 -5.39 -10.37 3.92
CA GLN A 333 -4.49 -9.25 3.58
C GLN A 333 -4.95 -7.91 4.18
N GLN A 334 -5.13 -7.87 5.50
CA GLN A 334 -5.73 -6.74 6.20
C GLN A 334 -4.71 -5.62 6.51
N SER A 335 -5.23 -4.39 6.66
CA SER A 335 -4.46 -3.24 7.16
C SER A 335 -4.51 -3.17 8.70
N TYR A 336 -3.38 -2.82 9.32
CA TYR A 336 -3.23 -2.70 10.77
C TYR A 336 -2.96 -1.24 11.14
N ALA A 337 -3.96 -0.59 11.74
CA ALA A 337 -3.86 0.82 12.14
C ALA A 337 -3.12 0.96 13.48
N VAL A 338 -2.15 1.87 13.53
CA VAL A 338 -1.39 2.23 14.74
C VAL A 338 -2.34 2.88 15.74
N ARG A 339 -2.18 2.63 17.03
CA ARG A 339 -3.02 3.25 18.07
C ARG A 339 -2.68 4.73 18.26
N GLU A 340 -3.67 5.54 18.62
CA GLU A 340 -3.47 6.99 18.84
C GLU A 340 -2.55 7.30 20.03
N ASP A 341 -2.57 6.44 21.05
CA ASP A 341 -1.77 6.58 22.26
C ASP A 341 -0.32 6.04 22.11
N ASP A 342 0.02 5.52 20.93
CA ASP A 342 1.33 4.93 20.62
C ASP A 342 1.81 5.35 19.21
N PRO A 343 2.01 6.67 18.97
CA PRO A 343 2.38 7.19 17.67
C PRO A 343 3.78 6.74 17.25
N ILE A 344 3.99 6.56 15.95
CA ILE A 344 5.26 6.12 15.37
C ILE A 344 5.81 7.25 14.51
N GLU A 345 6.98 7.77 14.88
CA GLU A 345 7.66 8.82 14.14
C GLU A 345 8.90 8.27 13.42
N LEU A 346 8.93 8.36 12.10
CA LEU A 346 10.11 8.07 11.28
C LEU A 346 10.93 9.35 11.10
N ALA A 347 11.95 9.51 11.94
CA ALA A 347 12.84 10.67 11.91
C ALA A 347 13.63 10.78 10.58
N PRO A 348 14.10 11.99 10.22
CA PRO A 348 15.05 12.16 9.12
C PRO A 348 16.26 11.22 9.22
N GLY A 349 16.61 10.57 8.11
CA GLY A 349 17.70 9.60 7.98
C GLY A 349 17.38 8.18 8.47
N ALA A 350 16.39 8.02 9.35
CA ALA A 350 15.94 6.71 9.81
C ALA A 350 15.34 5.91 8.63
N GLY A 351 15.37 4.59 8.74
CA GLY A 351 14.93 3.68 7.70
C GLY A 351 13.80 2.75 8.12
N LEU A 352 13.09 2.24 7.13
CA LEU A 352 12.13 1.14 7.21
C LEU A 352 12.75 -0.07 6.52
N GLU A 353 13.09 -1.10 7.26
CA GLU A 353 13.58 -2.37 6.72
C GLU A 353 12.42 -3.34 6.57
N LEU A 354 12.09 -3.65 5.32
CA LEU A 354 11.13 -4.68 4.95
C LEU A 354 11.86 -6.03 4.83
N THR A 355 11.29 -7.09 5.41
CA THR A 355 11.73 -8.47 5.23
C THR A 355 10.56 -9.34 4.80
N CYS A 356 10.72 -10.14 3.75
CA CYS A 356 9.78 -11.17 3.32
C CYS A 356 10.47 -12.53 3.26
N VAL A 357 9.79 -13.59 3.70
CA VAL A 357 10.28 -14.97 3.66
C VAL A 357 9.25 -15.86 2.98
N TYR A 358 9.73 -16.73 2.09
CA TYR A 358 8.93 -17.65 1.28
C TYR A 358 9.35 -19.09 1.47
N ASP A 359 8.44 -20.03 1.24
CA ASP A 359 8.69 -21.47 1.18
C ASP A 359 8.26 -22.03 -0.18
N ASN A 360 9.22 -22.21 -1.08
CA ASN A 360 8.99 -22.78 -2.40
C ASN A 360 9.28 -24.29 -2.43
N SER A 361 9.17 -25.00 -1.29
CA SER A 361 9.31 -26.45 -1.23
C SER A 361 8.15 -27.18 -1.90
N ALA A 362 8.37 -28.42 -2.35
CA ALA A 362 7.32 -29.24 -2.96
C ALA A 362 6.10 -29.43 -2.06
N SER A 363 6.29 -29.54 -0.74
CA SER A 363 5.19 -29.70 0.22
C SER A 363 4.36 -28.44 0.42
N HIS A 364 4.89 -27.25 0.07
CA HIS A 364 4.18 -25.99 0.23
C HIS A 364 3.64 -25.40 -1.08
N GLN A 365 3.74 -26.13 -2.18
CA GLN A 365 3.17 -25.65 -3.43
C GLN A 365 1.65 -25.52 -3.33
N PRO A 366 1.07 -24.46 -3.95
CA PRO A 366 -0.38 -24.33 -4.07
C PRO A 366 -1.03 -25.55 -4.70
N VAL A 367 -2.27 -25.81 -4.30
CA VAL A 367 -3.11 -26.85 -4.90
C VAL A 367 -4.08 -26.17 -5.87
N VAL A 368 -3.97 -26.51 -7.15
CA VAL A 368 -4.84 -25.99 -8.21
C VAL A 368 -5.60 -27.17 -8.81
N ASN A 369 -6.93 -27.08 -8.86
CA ASN A 369 -7.80 -28.16 -9.35
C ASN A 369 -7.57 -29.53 -8.67
N GLY A 370 -7.20 -29.51 -7.39
CA GLY A 370 -6.94 -30.72 -6.59
C GLY A 370 -5.56 -31.35 -6.79
N GLU A 371 -4.70 -30.75 -7.62
CA GLU A 371 -3.32 -31.19 -7.82
C GLU A 371 -2.34 -30.20 -7.19
N GLN A 372 -1.39 -30.71 -6.42
CA GLN A 372 -0.30 -29.89 -5.88
C GLN A 372 0.68 -29.58 -7.01
N LEU A 373 0.97 -28.30 -7.23
CA LEU A 373 1.91 -27.88 -8.27
C LEU A 373 3.34 -28.36 -7.96
N GLU A 374 4.16 -28.50 -8.99
CA GLU A 374 5.60 -28.72 -8.82
C GLU A 374 6.32 -27.38 -8.63
N PRO A 375 7.34 -27.31 -7.74
CA PRO A 375 8.11 -26.09 -7.57
C PRO A 375 8.76 -25.60 -8.86
N ARG A 376 8.71 -24.30 -9.08
CA ARG A 376 9.39 -23.58 -10.17
C ARG A 376 10.11 -22.36 -9.61
N ASP A 377 11.02 -21.77 -10.37
CA ASP A 377 11.56 -20.47 -10.02
C ASP A 377 10.41 -19.43 -10.09
N VAL A 378 10.33 -18.59 -9.06
CA VAL A 378 9.30 -17.55 -8.93
C VAL A 378 9.98 -16.19 -8.76
N THR A 379 9.47 -15.20 -9.49
CA THR A 379 9.93 -13.80 -9.46
C THR A 379 8.75 -12.89 -9.11
N TRP A 380 9.00 -11.57 -9.06
CA TRP A 380 7.93 -10.59 -8.89
C TRP A 380 6.85 -10.73 -9.97
N GLY A 381 5.58 -10.73 -9.56
CA GLY A 381 4.43 -10.68 -10.44
C GLY A 381 3.14 -10.53 -9.65
N GLU A 382 2.07 -10.04 -10.29
CA GLU A 382 0.77 -9.86 -9.63
C GLU A 382 -0.15 -11.09 -9.71
N GLY A 383 0.20 -12.14 -10.45
CA GLY A 383 -0.59 -13.37 -10.46
C GLY A 383 -0.49 -14.10 -9.12
N SER A 384 -1.55 -14.79 -8.69
CA SER A 384 -1.58 -15.53 -7.41
C SER A 384 -0.51 -16.63 -7.31
N LEU A 385 0.00 -17.11 -8.46
CA LEU A 385 1.09 -18.09 -8.54
C LEU A 385 2.48 -17.49 -8.75
N ASP A 386 2.58 -16.17 -8.93
CA ASP A 386 3.82 -15.40 -8.82
C ASP A 386 3.99 -14.93 -7.36
N GLU A 387 4.93 -14.02 -7.09
CA GLU A 387 5.11 -13.49 -5.73
C GLU A 387 5.29 -11.98 -5.67
N MET A 388 5.03 -11.43 -4.48
CA MET A 388 5.30 -10.04 -4.12
C MET A 388 5.90 -9.94 -2.73
N CYS A 389 6.82 -8.98 -2.55
CA CYS A 389 7.27 -8.52 -1.24
C CYS A 389 6.89 -7.05 -1.12
N LEU A 390 5.70 -6.80 -0.56
CA LEU A 390 5.09 -5.50 -0.58
C LEU A 390 4.50 -5.17 0.79
N LEU A 391 4.70 -3.94 1.25
CA LEU A 391 4.03 -3.45 2.45
C LEU A 391 3.65 -1.98 2.25
N TYR A 392 2.34 -1.71 2.24
CA TYR A 392 1.86 -0.33 2.20
C TYR A 392 1.98 0.29 3.58
N VAL A 393 2.68 1.41 3.66
CA VAL A 393 2.80 2.21 4.87
C VAL A 393 1.95 3.46 4.69
N GLN A 394 0.95 3.64 5.55
CA GLN A 394 0.23 4.90 5.63
C GLN A 394 0.98 5.83 6.57
N HIS A 395 1.09 7.09 6.17
CA HIS A 395 1.66 8.16 6.97
C HIS A 395 0.85 9.44 6.82
N GLU A 396 1.03 10.35 7.76
CA GLU A 396 0.40 11.67 7.75
C GLU A 396 1.44 12.80 7.68
N VAL A 397 1.16 13.81 6.85
CA VAL A 397 2.00 14.99 6.67
C VAL A 397 1.16 16.27 6.81
N PRO A 398 1.69 17.37 7.37
CA PRO A 398 0.92 18.61 7.50
C PRO A 398 0.39 19.10 6.15
N TRP A 399 -0.89 19.47 6.12
CA TRP A 399 -1.45 20.15 4.96
C TRP A 399 -0.93 21.59 4.91
N THR A 400 -0.31 21.96 3.79
CA THR A 400 0.29 23.28 3.56
C THR A 400 -0.28 23.99 2.33
N GLY A 401 -1.34 23.42 1.76
CA GLY A 401 -1.95 23.85 0.51
C GLY A 401 -1.62 22.93 -0.67
N PRO A 402 -2.20 23.21 -1.86
CA PRO A 402 -2.03 22.39 -3.05
C PRO A 402 -0.56 22.29 -3.50
N ILE A 403 -0.11 21.07 -3.77
CA ILE A 403 1.20 20.84 -4.38
C ILE A 403 1.16 21.35 -5.83
N ARG A 404 1.98 22.35 -6.15
CA ARG A 404 2.11 22.86 -7.52
C ARG A 404 2.86 21.80 -8.38
N GLY A 405 2.13 21.10 -9.23
CA GLY A 405 2.60 19.89 -9.93
C GLY A 405 3.41 20.06 -11.22
N GLY A 406 3.95 21.24 -11.52
CA GLY A 406 4.71 21.51 -12.75
C GLY A 406 6.19 21.84 -12.51
N CYS A 407 7.03 21.73 -13.56
CA CYS A 407 8.40 22.26 -13.52
C CYS A 407 8.46 23.79 -13.37
N GLU A 408 7.33 24.49 -13.44
CA GLU A 408 7.24 25.92 -13.14
C GLU A 408 7.74 26.25 -11.72
N VAL A 409 7.49 25.38 -10.74
CA VAL A 409 8.02 25.51 -9.36
C VAL A 409 9.53 25.30 -9.32
N ALA A 410 10.04 24.42 -10.18
CA ALA A 410 11.47 24.25 -10.33
C ALA A 410 12.09 25.52 -10.92
N ASN A 411 11.44 26.19 -11.87
CA ASN A 411 11.91 27.49 -12.37
C ASN A 411 11.90 28.57 -11.26
N ASP A 412 10.84 28.67 -10.44
CA ASP A 412 10.81 29.59 -9.29
C ASP A 412 11.95 29.31 -8.29
N CYS A 413 12.25 28.03 -8.04
CA CYS A 413 13.36 27.63 -7.18
C CYS A 413 14.72 27.94 -7.83
N LEU A 414 14.89 27.64 -9.11
CA LEU A 414 16.12 27.88 -9.88
C LEU A 414 16.40 29.38 -10.04
N ASP A 415 15.38 30.22 -10.21
CA ASP A 415 15.48 31.68 -10.23
C ASP A 415 16.00 32.24 -8.89
N SER A 416 15.75 31.52 -7.79
CA SER A 416 16.27 31.87 -6.47
C SER A 416 17.71 31.38 -6.22
N CYS A 417 18.20 30.46 -7.04
CA CYS A 417 19.59 29.98 -6.97
C CYS A 417 20.54 31.04 -7.54
N ALA A 418 21.70 31.22 -6.88
CA ALA A 418 22.73 32.08 -7.44
C ALA A 418 23.26 31.51 -8.77
N THR A 419 23.72 32.39 -9.67
CA THR A 419 24.48 31.94 -10.85
C THR A 419 25.64 31.06 -10.38
N ASN A 420 25.74 29.85 -10.94
CA ASN A 420 26.74 28.82 -10.59
C ASN A 420 26.50 28.04 -9.28
N ASP A 421 25.27 28.02 -8.77
CA ASP A 421 24.92 27.22 -7.58
C ASP A 421 24.28 25.88 -7.95
N THR A 422 25.12 24.89 -8.27
CA THR A 422 24.69 23.52 -8.60
C THR A 422 24.16 22.78 -7.36
N GLU A 423 24.60 23.17 -6.16
CA GLU A 423 24.11 22.64 -4.88
C GLU A 423 22.63 23.01 -4.68
N CYS A 424 22.27 24.25 -5.01
CA CYS A 424 20.88 24.73 -5.00
C CYS A 424 19.95 23.95 -5.94
N LEU A 425 20.41 23.52 -7.13
CA LEU A 425 19.62 22.72 -8.06
C LEU A 425 19.18 21.37 -7.47
N PHE A 426 20.05 20.72 -6.70
CA PHE A 426 19.70 19.47 -6.02
C PHE A 426 18.95 19.69 -4.70
N ALA A 427 18.96 20.91 -4.18
CA ALA A 427 18.32 21.29 -2.92
C ALA A 427 16.90 21.85 -3.09
N CYS A 428 16.41 22.03 -4.31
CA CYS A 428 15.04 22.49 -4.58
C CYS A 428 13.98 21.55 -4.01
N GLU A 429 13.46 21.89 -2.83
CA GLU A 429 12.32 21.20 -2.21
C GLU A 429 11.01 21.60 -2.90
N ASN A 430 10.02 20.71 -2.92
CA ASN A 430 8.66 20.92 -3.46
C ASN A 430 8.49 20.93 -4.99
N VAL A 431 9.43 20.37 -5.73
CA VAL A 431 9.22 20.05 -7.15
C VAL A 431 8.33 18.81 -7.27
N GLY A 432 7.23 18.89 -8.03
CA GLY A 432 6.31 17.77 -8.27
C GLY A 432 7.02 16.53 -8.86
N GLY A 433 6.49 15.34 -8.57
CA GLY A 433 7.18 14.05 -8.80
C GLY A 433 7.70 13.83 -10.22
N GLY A 434 6.90 14.13 -11.25
CA GLY A 434 7.31 13.96 -12.65
C GLY A 434 8.45 14.90 -13.07
N CYS A 435 8.38 16.17 -12.68
CA CYS A 435 9.45 17.13 -12.94
C CYS A 435 10.73 16.73 -12.20
N ARG A 436 10.58 16.37 -10.92
CA ARG A 436 11.65 15.97 -10.02
C ARG A 436 12.40 14.74 -10.53
N ALA A 437 11.71 13.76 -11.12
CA ALA A 437 12.32 12.60 -11.77
C ALA A 437 13.07 12.98 -13.08
N CYS A 438 12.51 13.89 -13.88
CA CYS A 438 13.14 14.38 -15.10
C CYS A 438 14.46 15.10 -14.81
N VAL A 439 14.45 16.07 -13.89
CA VAL A 439 15.65 16.83 -13.50
C VAL A 439 16.75 15.90 -13.00
N LEU A 440 16.39 14.93 -12.15
CA LEU A 440 17.35 13.94 -11.65
C LEU A 440 17.97 13.12 -12.80
N ARG A 441 17.14 12.58 -13.70
CA ARG A 441 17.58 11.77 -14.84
C ARG A 441 18.49 12.57 -15.77
N SER A 442 18.13 13.80 -16.09
CA SER A 442 18.91 14.69 -16.95
C SER A 442 20.25 15.05 -16.34
N THR A 443 20.29 15.40 -15.06
CA THR A 443 21.54 15.76 -14.38
C THR A 443 22.45 14.55 -14.18
N LEU A 444 21.91 13.39 -13.80
CA LEU A 444 22.69 12.16 -13.69
C LEU A 444 23.17 11.66 -15.06
N GLY A 445 22.36 11.80 -16.10
CA GLY A 445 22.75 11.51 -17.49
C GLY A 445 23.95 12.36 -17.92
N CYS A 446 23.91 13.66 -17.66
CA CYS A 446 25.04 14.55 -17.93
C CYS A 446 26.29 14.16 -17.11
N ALA A 447 26.12 13.86 -15.82
CA ALA A 447 27.21 13.43 -14.95
C ALA A 447 27.84 12.10 -15.41
N ARG A 448 27.04 11.15 -15.88
CA ARG A 448 27.53 9.88 -16.44
C ARG A 448 28.42 10.13 -17.65
N ASP A 449 28.01 11.03 -18.54
CA ASP A 449 28.68 11.25 -19.82
C ASP A 449 29.95 12.11 -19.68
N ALA A 450 29.93 13.12 -18.81
CA ALA A 450 31.04 14.07 -18.62
C ALA A 450 31.96 13.74 -17.43
N CYS A 451 31.48 13.00 -16.43
CA CYS A 451 32.15 12.73 -15.15
C CYS A 451 32.22 11.24 -14.81
N LEU A 452 32.34 10.36 -15.82
CA LEU A 452 32.21 8.91 -15.67
C LEU A 452 33.05 8.31 -14.53
N SER A 453 34.30 8.75 -14.35
CA SER A 453 35.20 8.22 -13.32
C SER A 453 34.77 8.54 -11.89
N THR A 454 34.08 9.66 -11.66
CA THR A 454 33.51 10.00 -10.34
C THR A 454 32.08 9.48 -10.20
N TYR A 455 31.36 9.33 -11.31
CA TYR A 455 30.00 8.78 -11.36
C TYR A 455 29.93 7.30 -10.98
N VAL A 456 30.82 6.45 -11.50
CA VAL A 456 30.74 4.98 -11.28
C VAL A 456 30.73 4.59 -9.78
N PRO A 457 31.59 5.15 -8.91
CA PRO A 457 31.50 4.88 -7.47
C PRO A 457 30.20 5.37 -6.81
N ALA A 458 29.61 6.46 -7.30
CA ALA A 458 28.33 6.96 -6.80
C ALA A 458 27.15 6.12 -7.34
N ALA A 459 27.32 5.51 -8.53
CA ALA A 459 26.28 4.73 -9.20
C ALA A 459 25.79 3.53 -8.38
N THR A 460 26.63 2.99 -7.49
CA THR A 460 26.27 1.86 -6.62
C THR A 460 25.20 2.20 -5.58
N CYS A 461 24.99 3.48 -5.31
CA CYS A 461 24.09 3.99 -4.26
C CYS A 461 22.79 4.53 -4.87
N LEU A 462 22.78 4.74 -6.18
CA LEU A 462 21.62 5.25 -6.93
C LEU A 462 20.37 4.39 -6.73
N PRO A 463 20.40 3.04 -6.76
CA PRO A 463 19.19 2.25 -6.60
C PRO A 463 18.51 2.49 -5.24
N SER A 464 19.27 2.43 -4.13
CA SER A 464 18.77 2.74 -2.79
C SER A 464 18.19 4.16 -2.72
N CYS A 465 18.94 5.13 -3.27
CA CYS A 465 18.52 6.51 -3.27
C CYS A 465 17.26 6.74 -4.09
N ILE A 466 17.16 6.22 -5.31
CA ILE A 466 15.98 6.35 -6.16
C ILE A 466 14.76 5.76 -5.47
N ASN A 467 14.87 4.55 -4.90
CA ASN A 467 13.75 3.89 -4.22
C ASN A 467 13.30 4.67 -2.97
N SER A 468 14.24 5.03 -2.09
CA SER A 468 13.93 5.77 -0.86
C SER A 468 13.36 7.16 -1.16
N TYR A 469 13.99 7.88 -2.08
CA TYR A 469 13.59 9.22 -2.50
C TYR A 469 12.23 9.27 -3.17
N ALA A 470 11.91 8.26 -3.99
CA ALA A 470 10.64 8.17 -4.70
C ALA A 470 9.47 7.86 -3.75
N LEU A 471 9.70 7.04 -2.72
CA LEU A 471 8.68 6.59 -1.78
C LEU A 471 8.53 7.48 -0.55
N LEU A 472 9.66 7.86 0.06
CA LEU A 472 9.74 8.59 1.33
C LEU A 472 10.19 10.04 1.14
N GLY A 473 10.29 10.54 -0.09
CA GLY A 473 10.60 11.94 -0.36
C GLY A 473 12.03 12.36 0.00
N GLY A 474 12.23 13.67 0.21
CA GLY A 474 13.53 14.27 0.49
C GLY A 474 14.26 14.79 -0.74
N THR A 475 15.55 15.08 -0.60
CA THR A 475 16.38 15.47 -1.74
C THR A 475 17.32 14.33 -2.12
N PHE A 476 17.60 14.24 -3.41
CA PHE A 476 18.52 13.24 -3.92
C PHE A 476 19.94 13.49 -3.38
N ASP A 477 20.31 14.76 -3.22
CA ASP A 477 21.56 15.17 -2.59
C ASP A 477 21.68 14.68 -1.13
N ARG A 478 20.65 14.86 -0.28
CA ARG A 478 20.67 14.32 1.10
C ARG A 478 20.86 12.82 1.11
N CYS A 479 20.18 12.10 0.21
CA CYS A 479 20.38 10.67 0.10
C CYS A 479 21.83 10.31 -0.23
N MET A 480 22.38 10.91 -1.28
CA MET A 480 23.74 10.62 -1.74
C MET A 480 24.79 11.02 -0.70
N GLN A 481 24.58 12.12 0.03
CA GLN A 481 25.43 12.51 1.16
C GLN A 481 25.39 11.50 2.31
N ALA A 482 24.25 10.89 2.58
CA ALA A 482 24.10 9.88 3.63
C ALA A 482 24.66 8.50 3.22
N GLU A 483 24.31 8.01 2.03
CA GLU A 483 24.68 6.68 1.55
C GLU A 483 26.14 6.64 1.10
N CYS A 484 26.59 7.66 0.35
CA CYS A 484 27.87 7.65 -0.36
C CYS A 484 28.60 9.00 -0.36
N PRO A 485 28.89 9.58 0.83
CA PRO A 485 29.37 10.95 0.98
C PRO A 485 30.62 11.26 0.15
N THR A 486 31.60 10.36 0.15
CA THR A 486 32.87 10.58 -0.56
C THR A 486 32.70 10.52 -2.08
N ALA A 487 31.93 9.56 -2.59
CA ALA A 487 31.68 9.43 -4.02
C ALA A 487 30.83 10.59 -4.53
N TRP A 488 29.81 10.98 -3.76
CA TRP A 488 28.93 12.09 -4.12
C TRP A 488 29.64 13.43 -4.18
N ALA A 489 30.49 13.75 -3.19
CA ALA A 489 31.29 14.97 -3.21
C ALA A 489 32.20 15.05 -4.46
N ALA A 490 32.72 13.92 -4.93
CA ALA A 490 33.51 13.85 -6.16
C ALA A 490 32.66 14.07 -7.43
N VAL A 491 31.41 13.58 -7.44
CA VAL A 491 30.44 13.88 -8.52
C VAL A 491 30.09 15.35 -8.52
N GLN A 492 29.70 15.93 -7.39
CA GLN A 492 29.34 17.35 -7.29
C GLN A 492 30.46 18.28 -7.76
N SER A 493 31.70 18.01 -7.31
CA SER A 493 32.89 18.78 -7.74
C SER A 493 33.11 18.74 -9.25
N CYS A 494 32.86 17.59 -9.89
CA CYS A 494 32.98 17.45 -11.34
C CYS A 494 31.81 18.12 -12.09
N VAL A 495 30.58 17.90 -11.61
CA VAL A 495 29.34 18.40 -12.24
C VAL A 495 29.24 19.92 -12.18
N ALA A 496 29.66 20.56 -11.10
CA ALA A 496 29.63 22.02 -10.97
C ALA A 496 30.34 22.72 -12.13
N GLY A 497 31.56 22.26 -12.48
CA GLY A 497 32.35 22.88 -13.55
C GLY A 497 31.77 22.71 -14.97
N ILE A 498 30.94 21.69 -15.20
CA ILE A 498 30.32 21.43 -16.52
C ILE A 498 28.93 22.03 -16.65
N VAL A 499 28.16 22.08 -15.55
CA VAL A 499 26.86 22.73 -15.47
C VAL A 499 27.02 24.25 -15.62
N ASP A 500 28.05 24.84 -15.01
CA ASP A 500 28.36 26.27 -15.17
C ASP A 500 28.85 26.62 -16.60
N ALA A 501 29.34 25.63 -17.35
CA ALA A 501 29.77 25.79 -18.73
C ALA A 501 28.63 25.59 -19.76
N GLY A 502 27.39 25.33 -19.30
CA GLY A 502 26.23 25.07 -20.14
C GLY A 502 26.23 23.69 -20.81
N THR A 503 27.09 22.77 -20.33
CA THR A 503 27.27 21.44 -20.96
C THR A 503 26.05 20.53 -20.79
N CYS A 504 25.23 20.79 -19.76
CA CYS A 504 24.03 20.01 -19.45
C CYS A 504 22.72 20.70 -19.87
N ASP A 505 22.79 21.85 -20.55
CA ASP A 505 21.63 22.71 -20.80
C ASP A 505 20.62 22.02 -21.73
N GLU A 506 21.07 21.23 -22.70
CA GLU A 506 20.21 20.46 -23.60
C GLU A 506 19.37 19.43 -22.82
N GLN A 507 20.00 18.71 -21.89
CA GLN A 507 19.33 17.69 -21.07
C GLN A 507 18.33 18.32 -20.08
N LEU A 508 18.65 19.49 -19.52
CA LEU A 508 17.77 20.21 -18.61
C LEU A 508 16.61 20.91 -19.34
N THR A 509 16.85 21.44 -20.54
CA THR A 509 15.80 22.03 -21.41
C THR A 509 14.74 21.00 -21.79
N GLY A 510 15.14 19.73 -21.98
CA GLY A 510 14.22 18.62 -22.21
C GLY A 510 13.20 18.39 -21.08
N CYS A 511 13.50 18.87 -19.86
CA CYS A 511 12.58 18.83 -18.72
C CYS A 511 11.73 20.10 -18.56
N GLY A 512 11.80 21.05 -19.50
CA GLY A 512 11.09 22.33 -19.39
C GLY A 512 11.74 23.32 -18.42
N LEU A 513 13.01 23.12 -18.08
CA LEU A 513 13.82 24.09 -17.34
C LEU A 513 14.54 25.00 -18.34
N THR A 514 14.46 26.30 -18.13
CA THR A 514 15.26 27.28 -18.89
C THR A 514 16.23 27.96 -17.93
N ARG A 515 17.53 27.85 -18.20
CA ARG A 515 18.60 28.52 -17.44
C ARG A 515 19.13 29.73 -18.19
#